data_AF-A0A1V5W040-F1
#
_entry.id   AF-A0A1V5W040-F1
#
_cell.length_a   1.000
_cell.length_b   1.000
_cell.length_c   1.000
_cell.angle_alpha   90.00
_cell.angle_beta   90.00
_cell.angle_gamma   90.00
#
_symmetry.space_group_name_H-M   'P 1'
#
loop_
_entity.id
_entity.type
_entity.pdbx_description
1 polymer ?
#
loop_
_entity_poly.entity_id
_entity_poly.type
_entity_poly.pdbx_seq_one_letter_code
_entity_poly.pdbx_strand_id
1 'polypeptide(L)'
;MVQLRKVLMYNYIYICILLYFITISAFSEGTKELRPAESDWGNIEINDQGRPFAKESCDSLHKLYIHIKSTTETIYFGFQPNDKTLGTGTYRIVDPQGNIVVPRTDVPVATGAGYIETYAEACAGPKIGGTPAGGYTPLSYSPLTTGDYFIEFTTTLTGTYHFDLFDITVVDAANTPILGRLWSHAWDLSARDGGNRMRTVFYIYTGDKYISSVNLNGIQPFGFVISSNSTGTSNTGNLFYDRQSVQGNSTYPEFKLFLNLPDTSVYEIAEPPTMIEDLKVLGTPLAEHDVLFYLNMNKAGTIEIFLDLDETPGYQANGKDRVLVKTIKAGGDTIVWDAKDGLGDWVTESVTVDVGSRFSTGVTHLPLYDPEYHTNGYIVHRILPDSARAVLYWDDSRIPSLLGTVEFEGVSGNTDGHNFPDTSGGFGNLRTINTWWNGFENNDLKSLVTEKK
;
A
#
# COMPACT_ATOMS: atom_id res chain seq x y z
N MET A 1 -56.64 31.28 28.12
CA MET A 1 -55.26 31.06 28.59
C MET A 1 -54.40 30.66 27.41
N VAL A 2 -53.92 31.66 26.68
CA VAL A 2 -52.80 31.60 25.74
C VAL A 2 -52.08 32.95 25.90
N GLN A 3 -50.75 32.90 25.79
CA GLN A 3 -49.86 33.94 25.26
C GLN A 3 -48.85 34.63 26.21
N LEU A 4 -47.58 34.27 25.96
CA LEU A 4 -46.32 35.03 25.94
C LEU A 4 -45.82 35.78 27.19
N ARG A 5 -44.55 35.50 27.57
CA ARG A 5 -43.49 36.51 27.79
C ARG A 5 -42.07 35.92 27.66
N LYS A 6 -41.20 36.67 26.97
CA LYS A 6 -39.78 36.44 26.64
C LYS A 6 -38.83 36.77 27.80
N VAL A 7 -37.65 36.12 27.85
CA VAL A 7 -36.32 36.68 28.28
C VAL A 7 -35.22 35.88 27.52
N LEU A 8 -34.63 36.41 26.44
CA LEU A 8 -33.26 36.98 26.31
C LEU A 8 -32.10 36.05 26.76
N MET A 9 -31.32 35.45 25.85
CA MET A 9 -30.13 35.96 25.13
C MET A 9 -28.80 35.63 25.86
N TYR A 10 -28.01 34.70 25.30
CA TYR A 10 -26.54 34.69 25.45
C TYR A 10 -25.90 34.34 24.11
N ASN A 11 -24.93 35.17 23.75
CA ASN A 11 -24.13 35.17 22.54
C ASN A 11 -23.30 33.90 22.37
N TYR A 12 -23.24 33.34 21.17
CA TYR A 12 -21.98 32.86 20.59
C TYR A 12 -21.99 33.12 19.08
N ILE A 13 -21.16 34.09 18.69
CA ILE A 13 -20.69 34.32 17.33
C ILE A 13 -19.83 33.10 16.98
N TYR A 14 -20.32 32.24 16.09
CA TYR A 14 -19.46 31.27 15.41
C TYR A 14 -18.92 31.93 14.15
N ILE A 15 -17.72 32.51 14.27
CA ILE A 15 -16.80 32.69 13.15
C ILE A 15 -16.31 31.29 12.79
N CYS A 16 -16.96 30.65 11.83
CA CYS A 16 -16.35 29.55 11.09
C CYS A 16 -15.77 30.16 9.81
N ILE A 17 -14.45 30.34 9.83
CA ILE A 17 -13.64 30.63 8.65
C ILE A 17 -13.91 29.52 7.65
N LEU A 18 -14.75 29.82 6.65
CA LEU A 18 -14.83 29.02 5.43
C LEU A 18 -13.49 29.28 4.72
N LEU A 19 -12.50 28.43 5.00
CA LEU A 19 -11.27 28.36 4.23
C LEU A 19 -11.68 28.16 2.78
N TYR A 20 -11.53 29.24 2.03
CA TYR A 20 -11.55 29.28 0.59
C TYR A 20 -10.39 28.39 0.15
N PHE A 21 -10.66 27.09 -0.02
CA PHE A 21 -9.81 26.20 -0.79
C PHE A 21 -9.83 26.74 -2.22
N ILE A 22 -8.97 27.71 -2.51
CA ILE A 22 -8.39 27.81 -3.84
C ILE A 22 -7.56 26.54 -3.93
N THR A 23 -8.17 25.47 -4.45
CA THR A 23 -7.41 24.38 -5.02
C THR A 23 -6.65 25.00 -6.18
N ILE A 24 -5.44 25.47 -5.90
CA ILE A 24 -4.42 25.53 -6.94
C ILE A 24 -4.29 24.07 -7.33
N SER A 25 -4.97 23.68 -8.42
CA SER A 25 -4.80 22.38 -9.03
C SER A 25 -3.31 22.28 -9.33
N ALA A 26 -2.58 21.55 -8.49
CA ALA A 26 -1.17 21.30 -8.71
C ALA A 26 -1.07 20.39 -9.93
N PHE A 27 -0.21 20.74 -10.88
CA PHE A 27 -0.17 20.08 -12.18
C PHE A 27 0.74 18.85 -12.22
N SER A 28 1.37 18.47 -11.10
CA SER A 28 2.37 17.41 -11.07
C SER A 28 1.90 16.08 -10.50
N GLU A 29 2.52 15.02 -11.00
CA GLU A 29 2.54 13.66 -10.47
C GLU A 29 4.01 13.18 -10.42
N GLY A 30 4.57 13.08 -9.20
CA GLY A 30 5.96 12.69 -8.99
C GLY A 30 6.54 13.19 -7.66
N THR A 31 7.53 14.08 -7.71
CA THR A 31 8.22 14.62 -6.52
C THR A 31 7.29 15.22 -5.50
N LYS A 32 6.22 15.89 -5.92
CA LYS A 32 5.26 16.53 -5.01
C LYS A 32 4.65 15.53 -4.03
N GLU A 33 4.33 14.34 -4.50
CA GLU A 33 3.75 13.26 -3.69
C GLU A 33 4.85 12.47 -2.96
N LEU A 34 5.96 12.20 -3.64
CA LEU A 34 7.08 11.44 -3.05
C LEU A 34 7.69 12.19 -1.86
N ARG A 35 7.77 13.51 -1.95
CA ARG A 35 8.38 14.40 -0.96
C ARG A 35 7.42 15.55 -0.62
N PRO A 36 6.41 15.34 0.25
CA PRO A 36 5.31 16.28 0.47
C PRO A 36 5.71 17.68 0.95
N ALA A 37 6.81 17.79 1.71
CA ALA A 37 7.45 19.06 2.05
C ALA A 37 8.87 19.11 1.50
N GLU A 38 9.39 20.31 1.21
CA GLU A 38 10.78 20.48 0.73
C GLU A 38 11.82 19.89 1.71
N SER A 39 11.51 19.88 3.00
CA SER A 39 12.34 19.32 4.06
C SER A 39 12.21 17.80 4.24
N ASP A 40 11.24 17.16 3.59
CA ASP A 40 11.11 15.71 3.60
C ASP A 40 12.16 15.07 2.69
N TRP A 41 12.36 13.76 2.83
CA TRP A 41 13.22 12.98 1.95
C TRP A 41 12.42 11.96 1.16
N GLY A 42 13.04 11.45 0.10
CA GLY A 42 12.44 10.52 -0.84
C GLY A 42 12.79 10.89 -2.27
N ASN A 43 13.58 10.05 -2.92
CA ASN A 43 13.87 10.13 -4.34
C ASN A 43 13.75 8.75 -4.97
N ILE A 44 13.44 8.69 -6.26
CA ILE A 44 13.56 7.43 -7.01
C ILE A 44 15.02 7.14 -7.30
N GLU A 45 15.35 5.86 -7.41
CA GLU A 45 16.70 5.41 -7.76
C GLU A 45 16.67 4.28 -8.77
N ILE A 46 17.67 4.27 -9.65
CA ILE A 46 17.78 3.28 -10.72
C ILE A 46 19.00 2.41 -10.45
N ASN A 47 18.76 1.11 -10.39
CA ASN A 47 19.79 0.06 -10.33
C ASN A 47 20.63 0.09 -9.04
N ASP A 48 20.02 0.43 -7.89
CA ASP A 48 20.72 0.36 -6.61
C ASP A 48 20.97 -1.08 -6.19
N GLN A 49 22.23 -1.47 -5.98
CA GLN A 49 22.62 -2.84 -5.57
C GLN A 49 21.99 -3.96 -6.43
N GLY A 50 21.67 -3.67 -7.70
CA GLY A 50 21.01 -4.60 -8.62
C GLY A 50 19.49 -4.72 -8.44
N ARG A 51 18.86 -3.89 -7.60
CA ARG A 51 17.40 -3.78 -7.48
C ARG A 51 16.81 -3.23 -8.79
N PRO A 52 15.88 -3.96 -9.44
CA PRO A 52 15.27 -3.51 -10.68
C PRO A 52 14.15 -2.50 -10.39
N PHE A 53 14.22 -1.32 -11.00
CA PHE A 53 13.11 -0.37 -11.07
C PHE A 53 13.32 0.59 -12.23
N ALA A 54 12.30 0.71 -13.09
CA ALA A 54 12.29 1.51 -14.30
C ALA A 54 13.58 1.36 -15.13
N LYS A 55 14.27 0.23 -15.01
CA LYS A 55 15.54 -0.03 -15.69
C LYS A 55 15.23 -0.62 -17.05
N GLU A 56 16.02 -0.26 -18.05
CA GLU A 56 15.83 -0.84 -19.36
C GLU A 56 15.87 -2.37 -19.33
N SER A 57 14.87 -2.99 -19.95
CA SER A 57 14.71 -4.46 -20.03
C SER A 57 14.49 -5.15 -18.68
N CYS A 58 14.01 -4.44 -17.65
CA CYS A 58 13.46 -5.09 -16.46
C CYS A 58 12.13 -5.81 -16.79
N ASP A 59 11.75 -6.76 -15.93
CA ASP A 59 10.47 -7.47 -16.07
C ASP A 59 9.27 -6.54 -15.85
N SER A 60 8.06 -7.03 -16.12
CA SER A 60 6.83 -6.25 -16.01
C SER A 60 6.50 -5.76 -14.59
N LEU A 61 7.02 -6.39 -13.54
CA LEU A 61 6.73 -5.98 -12.17
C LEU A 61 7.60 -4.80 -11.71
N HIS A 62 8.64 -4.47 -12.46
CA HIS A 62 9.62 -3.45 -12.09
C HIS A 62 9.63 -2.24 -13.04
N LYS A 63 8.59 -2.09 -13.88
CA LYS A 63 8.44 -0.95 -14.80
C LYS A 63 7.70 0.22 -14.15
N LEU A 64 8.08 1.43 -14.54
CA LEU A 64 7.31 2.64 -14.25
C LEU A 64 6.32 2.89 -15.38
N TYR A 65 5.06 2.57 -15.12
CA TYR A 65 3.96 2.64 -16.08
C TYR A 65 3.25 3.98 -16.08
N ILE A 66 2.77 4.36 -17.26
CA ILE A 66 2.00 5.57 -17.52
C ILE A 66 0.76 5.14 -18.31
N HIS A 67 -0.41 5.17 -17.68
CA HIS A 67 -1.65 4.76 -18.34
C HIS A 67 -2.21 5.86 -19.24
N ILE A 68 -2.56 5.52 -20.47
CA ILE A 68 -3.23 6.40 -21.43
C ILE A 68 -4.61 5.85 -21.77
N LYS A 69 -5.66 6.59 -21.40
CA LYS A 69 -7.06 6.24 -21.68
C LYS A 69 -7.51 6.75 -23.04
N SER A 70 -6.95 7.85 -23.53
CA SER A 70 -7.32 8.46 -24.81
C SER A 70 -6.08 8.92 -25.57
N THR A 71 -6.05 8.71 -26.89
CA THR A 71 -4.98 9.22 -27.77
C THR A 71 -4.96 10.75 -27.90
N THR A 72 -5.92 11.43 -27.28
CA THR A 72 -5.92 12.90 -27.14
C THR A 72 -5.22 13.38 -25.88
N GLU A 73 -4.83 12.47 -24.98
CA GLU A 73 -4.01 12.79 -23.81
C GLU A 73 -2.56 13.05 -24.26
N THR A 74 -1.74 13.67 -23.43
CA THR A 74 -0.31 13.88 -23.66
C THR A 74 0.46 13.58 -22.38
N ILE A 75 1.60 12.90 -22.53
CA ILE A 75 2.54 12.65 -21.43
C ILE A 75 3.50 13.84 -21.38
N TYR A 76 3.52 14.58 -20.28
CA TYR A 76 4.52 15.59 -19.98
C TYR A 76 5.45 15.08 -18.89
N PHE A 77 6.75 15.34 -19.03
CA PHE A 77 7.72 14.85 -18.07
C PHE A 77 8.98 15.71 -17.96
N GLY A 78 9.63 15.60 -16.81
CA GLY A 78 10.90 16.24 -16.51
C GLY A 78 11.63 15.56 -15.36
N PHE A 79 12.92 15.79 -15.27
CA PHE A 79 13.82 15.14 -14.34
C PHE A 79 14.87 16.10 -13.79
N GLN A 80 15.35 15.76 -12.61
CA GLN A 80 16.55 16.32 -12.01
C GLN A 80 17.44 15.17 -11.52
N PRO A 81 18.40 14.68 -12.32
CA PRO A 81 19.32 13.67 -11.84
C PRO A 81 20.28 14.25 -10.79
N ASN A 82 20.70 13.44 -9.82
CA ASN A 82 21.73 13.83 -8.85
C ASN A 82 23.09 14.02 -9.54
N ASP A 83 23.44 13.11 -10.47
CA ASP A 83 24.58 13.31 -11.36
C ASP A 83 24.20 14.24 -12.51
N LYS A 84 24.86 15.41 -12.56
CA LYS A 84 24.64 16.48 -13.53
C LYS A 84 25.52 16.37 -14.78
N THR A 85 26.08 15.19 -15.04
CA THR A 85 26.93 14.93 -16.21
C THR A 85 26.10 14.43 -17.38
N LEU A 86 26.13 15.16 -18.49
CA LEU A 86 25.37 14.82 -19.70
C LEU A 86 25.80 13.46 -20.27
N GLY A 87 24.83 12.65 -20.70
CA GLY A 87 25.06 11.32 -21.27
C GLY A 87 25.27 10.20 -20.25
N THR A 88 25.37 10.52 -18.95
CA THR A 88 25.50 9.53 -17.88
C THR A 88 24.21 8.74 -17.65
N GLY A 89 23.06 9.38 -17.81
CA GLY A 89 21.74 8.76 -17.75
C GLY A 89 20.97 9.02 -19.02
N THR A 90 20.22 8.03 -19.49
CA THR A 90 19.33 8.14 -20.64
C THR A 90 17.97 7.55 -20.33
N TYR A 91 16.93 8.00 -21.01
CA TYR A 91 15.59 7.44 -20.92
C TYR A 91 15.06 7.04 -22.32
N ARG A 92 14.04 6.19 -22.34
CA ARG A 92 13.19 5.93 -23.51
C ARG A 92 11.75 5.66 -23.08
N ILE A 93 10.79 5.85 -23.99
CA ILE A 93 9.37 5.51 -23.76
C ILE A 93 8.98 4.39 -24.71
N VAL A 94 8.31 3.39 -24.16
CA VAL A 94 7.81 2.22 -24.89
C VAL A 94 6.29 2.18 -24.79
N ASP A 95 5.65 1.86 -25.91
CA ASP A 95 4.20 1.74 -26.01
C ASP A 95 3.67 0.40 -25.46
N PRO A 96 2.34 0.24 -25.31
CA PRO A 96 1.74 -0.99 -24.81
C PRO A 96 1.98 -2.22 -25.71
N GLN A 97 2.42 -2.04 -26.95
CA GLN A 97 2.77 -3.13 -27.87
C GLN A 97 4.27 -3.47 -27.85
N GLY A 98 5.07 -2.74 -27.07
CA GLY A 98 6.52 -2.95 -26.96
C GLY A 98 7.35 -2.17 -27.98
N ASN A 99 6.77 -1.24 -28.74
CA ASN A 99 7.53 -0.41 -29.66
C ASN A 99 8.16 0.78 -28.92
N ILE A 100 9.41 1.09 -29.25
CA ILE A 100 10.09 2.28 -28.74
C ILE A 100 9.51 3.50 -29.48
N VAL A 101 8.77 4.34 -28.76
CA VAL A 101 8.08 5.51 -29.31
C VAL A 101 8.80 6.83 -29.02
N VAL A 102 9.61 6.86 -27.96
CA VAL A 102 10.65 7.87 -27.77
C VAL A 102 11.98 7.12 -27.74
N PRO A 103 12.89 7.37 -28.70
CA PRO A 103 14.18 6.68 -28.75
C PRO A 103 15.04 7.05 -27.54
N ARG A 104 16.07 6.25 -27.29
CA ARG A 104 17.03 6.52 -26.21
C ARG A 104 17.57 7.94 -26.33
N THR A 105 17.36 8.73 -25.28
CA THR A 105 17.69 10.15 -25.22
C THR A 105 18.35 10.45 -23.89
N ASP A 106 19.34 11.35 -23.88
CA ASP A 106 20.02 11.78 -22.65
C ASP A 106 19.04 12.44 -21.69
N VAL A 107 19.16 12.11 -20.41
CA VAL A 107 18.45 12.81 -19.33
C VAL A 107 18.97 14.25 -19.26
N PRO A 108 18.10 15.28 -19.14
CA PRO A 108 18.53 16.66 -18.95
C PRO A 108 19.27 16.86 -17.62
N VAL A 109 20.37 17.63 -17.62
CA VAL A 109 21.27 17.75 -16.44
C VAL A 109 21.51 19.16 -15.90
N ALA A 110 21.09 20.23 -16.57
CA ALA A 110 21.41 21.59 -16.10
C ALA A 110 20.37 22.66 -16.47
N THR A 111 19.94 22.73 -17.72
CA THR A 111 18.95 23.70 -18.20
C THR A 111 18.20 23.12 -19.40
N GLY A 112 17.12 23.80 -19.81
CA GLY A 112 16.36 23.46 -21.01
C GLY A 112 15.15 22.57 -20.75
N ALA A 113 14.52 22.13 -21.83
CA ALA A 113 13.30 21.32 -21.75
C ALA A 113 13.57 19.99 -21.02
N GLY A 114 12.68 19.65 -20.09
CA GLY A 114 12.73 18.46 -19.27
C GLY A 114 13.67 18.52 -18.07
N TYR A 115 14.45 19.60 -17.89
CA TYR A 115 15.19 19.81 -16.64
C TYR A 115 14.30 20.48 -15.60
N ILE A 116 14.20 19.88 -14.42
CA ILE A 116 13.56 20.48 -13.25
C ILE A 116 14.67 21.09 -12.39
N GLU A 117 14.64 22.40 -12.17
CA GLU A 117 15.69 23.11 -11.43
C GLU A 117 15.41 23.11 -9.92
N THR A 118 14.15 23.28 -9.52
CA THR A 118 13.81 23.44 -8.10
C THR A 118 12.65 22.54 -7.67
N TYR A 119 12.58 22.29 -6.36
CA TYR A 119 11.42 21.64 -5.74
C TYR A 119 10.11 22.36 -6.05
N ALA A 120 10.13 23.71 -6.00
CA ALA A 120 8.95 24.52 -6.31
C ALA A 120 8.45 24.30 -7.74
N GLU A 121 9.35 24.14 -8.72
CA GLU A 121 8.99 23.79 -10.10
C GLU A 121 8.40 22.38 -10.19
N ALA A 122 8.99 21.40 -9.47
CA ALA A 122 8.45 20.04 -9.41
C ALA A 122 7.04 20.01 -8.81
N CYS A 123 6.80 20.80 -7.75
CA CYS A 123 5.48 20.91 -7.12
C CYS A 123 4.47 21.69 -7.96
N ALA A 124 4.93 22.68 -8.75
CA ALA A 124 4.07 23.38 -9.68
C ALA A 124 3.67 22.47 -10.85
N GLY A 125 4.61 21.66 -11.34
CA GLY A 125 4.42 20.73 -12.45
C GLY A 125 4.79 21.31 -13.83
N PRO A 126 4.41 20.62 -14.91
CA PRO A 126 4.80 20.99 -16.27
C PRO A 126 4.13 22.30 -16.70
N LYS A 127 4.92 23.26 -17.19
CA LYS A 127 4.43 24.54 -17.72
C LYS A 127 3.90 24.37 -19.15
N ILE A 128 2.59 24.18 -19.27
CA ILE A 128 1.88 23.94 -20.54
C ILE A 128 1.23 25.25 -20.99
N GLY A 129 1.62 25.74 -22.17
CA GLY A 129 1.14 27.04 -22.68
C GLY A 129 1.43 28.23 -21.76
N GLY A 130 2.48 28.12 -20.92
CA GLY A 130 2.85 29.15 -19.94
C GLY A 130 2.21 29.00 -18.55
N THR A 131 1.38 27.97 -18.33
CA THR A 131 0.70 27.70 -17.06
C THR A 131 1.07 26.31 -16.50
N PRO A 132 1.41 26.18 -15.21
CA PRO A 132 1.58 27.26 -14.23
C PRO A 132 2.86 28.06 -14.49
N ALA A 133 2.84 29.36 -14.16
CA ALA A 133 3.98 30.26 -14.39
C ALA A 133 5.26 29.84 -13.63
N GLY A 134 5.09 29.18 -12.48
CA GLY A 134 6.19 28.62 -11.67
C GLY A 134 6.60 27.19 -12.04
N GLY A 135 6.00 26.58 -13.07
CA GLY A 135 6.35 25.23 -13.52
C GLY A 135 7.64 25.15 -14.35
N TYR A 136 8.17 23.94 -14.50
CA TYR A 136 9.33 23.66 -15.35
C TYR A 136 8.92 23.58 -16.84
N THR A 137 9.86 23.77 -17.77
CA THR A 137 9.59 23.57 -19.20
C THR A 137 9.65 22.07 -19.51
N PRO A 138 8.54 21.40 -19.88
CA PRO A 138 8.52 19.94 -19.94
C PRO A 138 9.02 19.39 -21.29
N LEU A 139 9.44 18.13 -21.27
CA LEU A 139 9.42 17.27 -22.45
C LEU A 139 8.02 16.69 -22.61
N SER A 140 7.66 16.26 -23.82
CA SER A 140 6.34 15.66 -24.05
C SER A 140 6.33 14.56 -25.10
N TYR A 141 5.33 13.70 -25.01
CA TYR A 141 4.99 12.71 -26.02
C TYR A 141 3.47 12.61 -26.15
N SER A 142 2.97 12.68 -27.39
CA SER A 142 1.56 12.49 -27.71
C SER A 142 1.32 11.02 -28.14
N PRO A 143 0.62 10.22 -27.30
CA PRO A 143 0.34 8.82 -27.58
C PRO A 143 -0.45 8.60 -28.87
N LEU A 144 -0.07 7.55 -29.61
CA LEU A 144 -0.80 7.10 -30.81
C LEU A 144 -1.74 5.91 -30.54
N THR A 145 -1.67 5.35 -29.34
CA THR A 145 -2.53 4.25 -28.89
C THR A 145 -2.90 4.46 -27.41
N THR A 146 -3.86 3.68 -26.93
CA THR A 146 -4.26 3.64 -25.51
C THR A 146 -3.63 2.44 -24.81
N GLY A 147 -3.47 2.52 -23.49
CA GLY A 147 -2.95 1.44 -22.65
C GLY A 147 -1.78 1.89 -21.79
N ASP A 148 -1.10 0.92 -21.19
CA ASP A 148 0.05 1.16 -20.31
C ASP A 148 1.33 1.34 -21.12
N TYR A 149 1.74 2.61 -21.27
CA TYR A 149 3.10 2.95 -21.68
C TYR A 149 4.04 2.73 -20.49
N PHE A 150 5.34 2.65 -20.75
CA PHE A 150 6.32 2.72 -19.67
C PHE A 150 7.54 3.53 -20.09
N ILE A 151 8.12 4.22 -19.10
CA ILE A 151 9.40 4.89 -19.23
C ILE A 151 10.46 4.04 -18.57
N GLU A 152 11.62 3.91 -19.22
CA GLU A 152 12.75 3.18 -18.67
C GLU A 152 14.06 3.93 -18.87
N PHE A 153 14.99 3.68 -17.97
CA PHE A 153 16.24 4.39 -17.82
C PHE A 153 17.43 3.45 -17.96
N THR A 154 18.52 3.98 -18.49
CA THR A 154 19.85 3.38 -18.39
C THR A 154 20.84 4.37 -17.84
N THR A 155 21.89 3.86 -17.21
CA THR A 155 23.00 4.68 -16.71
C THR A 155 24.32 4.01 -17.04
N THR A 156 25.35 4.83 -17.28
CA THR A 156 26.75 4.36 -17.39
C THR A 156 27.46 4.39 -16.04
N LEU A 157 26.81 4.85 -14.96
CA LEU A 157 27.39 4.79 -13.63
C LEU A 157 27.58 3.34 -13.19
N THR A 158 28.69 3.10 -12.50
CA THR A 158 28.98 1.81 -11.87
C THR A 158 28.11 1.54 -10.65
N GLY A 159 27.36 2.54 -10.17
CA GLY A 159 26.46 2.46 -9.03
C GLY A 159 25.08 3.03 -9.34
N THR A 160 24.43 3.52 -8.30
CA THR A 160 23.04 3.98 -8.33
C THR A 160 22.88 5.30 -9.05
N TYR A 161 21.86 5.41 -9.89
CA TYR A 161 21.48 6.66 -10.55
C TYR A 161 20.21 7.22 -9.92
N HIS A 162 20.34 8.32 -9.18
CA HIS A 162 19.23 8.95 -8.47
C HIS A 162 18.62 10.10 -9.28
N PHE A 163 17.30 10.24 -9.17
CA PHE A 163 16.60 11.46 -9.57
C PHE A 163 16.10 12.18 -8.33
N ASP A 164 16.76 13.27 -7.96
CA ASP A 164 16.37 14.08 -6.80
C ASP A 164 14.98 14.69 -6.99
N LEU A 165 14.64 15.05 -8.23
CA LEU A 165 13.29 15.47 -8.63
C LEU A 165 12.87 14.75 -9.92
N PHE A 166 11.59 14.47 -10.05
CA PHE A 166 10.96 14.00 -11.28
C PHE A 166 9.48 14.41 -11.30
N ASP A 167 8.96 14.52 -12.50
CA ASP A 167 7.54 14.69 -12.75
C ASP A 167 7.19 13.94 -14.03
N ILE A 168 6.10 13.17 -13.98
CA ILE A 168 5.54 12.49 -15.14
C ILE A 168 4.02 12.61 -15.02
N THR A 169 3.46 13.56 -15.76
CA THR A 169 2.05 13.93 -15.69
C THR A 169 1.36 13.62 -17.01
N VAL A 170 0.23 12.90 -16.94
CA VAL A 170 -0.69 12.76 -18.08
C VAL A 170 -1.67 13.92 -18.07
N VAL A 171 -1.93 14.50 -19.24
CA VAL A 171 -2.76 15.69 -19.39
C VAL A 171 -3.78 15.46 -20.48
N ASP A 172 -5.02 15.93 -20.27
CA ASP A 172 -6.10 15.83 -21.26
C ASP A 172 -5.95 16.83 -22.43
N ALA A 173 -6.87 16.73 -23.39
CA ALA A 173 -6.89 17.61 -24.57
C ALA A 173 -7.14 19.10 -24.25
N ALA A 174 -7.63 19.40 -23.04
CA ALA A 174 -7.87 20.76 -22.54
C ALA A 174 -6.69 21.29 -21.70
N ASN A 175 -5.54 20.60 -21.70
CA ASN A 175 -4.38 20.89 -20.88
C ASN A 175 -4.65 20.80 -19.36
N THR A 176 -5.57 19.92 -18.94
CA THR A 176 -5.85 19.63 -17.54
C THR A 176 -5.13 18.35 -17.10
N PRO A 177 -4.34 18.38 -16.01
CA PRO A 177 -3.70 17.20 -15.44
C PRO A 177 -4.71 16.11 -15.07
N ILE A 178 -4.37 14.86 -15.39
CA ILE A 178 -5.06 13.65 -14.96
C ILE A 178 -4.08 12.87 -14.08
N LEU A 179 -4.23 13.00 -12.77
CA LEU A 179 -3.44 12.28 -11.78
C LEU A 179 -3.89 10.82 -11.64
N GLY A 180 -3.09 9.98 -10.98
CA GLY A 180 -3.41 8.56 -10.79
C GLY A 180 -3.19 7.76 -12.08
N ARG A 181 -2.32 8.25 -12.96
CA ARG A 181 -1.92 7.61 -14.22
C ARG A 181 -0.54 6.98 -14.15
N LEU A 182 0.32 7.48 -13.27
CA LEU A 182 1.65 6.95 -13.00
C LEU A 182 1.61 5.86 -11.93
N TRP A 183 2.16 4.68 -12.23
CA TRP A 183 2.18 3.58 -11.28
C TRP A 183 3.33 2.60 -11.52
N SER A 184 3.66 1.81 -10.50
CA SER A 184 4.56 0.65 -10.59
C SER A 184 4.10 -0.42 -9.60
N HIS A 185 4.47 -1.68 -9.79
CA HIS A 185 4.27 -2.70 -8.75
C HIS A 185 5.35 -2.66 -7.65
N ALA A 186 6.52 -2.15 -7.99
CA ALA A 186 7.65 -1.95 -7.08
C ALA A 186 8.26 -0.56 -7.32
N TRP A 187 8.39 0.25 -6.29
CA TRP A 187 9.09 1.54 -6.37
C TRP A 187 10.42 1.43 -5.62
N ASP A 188 11.52 1.66 -6.32
CA ASP A 188 12.86 1.71 -5.73
C ASP A 188 13.21 3.14 -5.33
N LEU A 189 13.44 3.33 -4.03
CA LEU A 189 13.44 4.63 -3.39
C LEU A 189 14.59 4.74 -2.40
N SER A 190 15.06 5.97 -2.18
CA SER A 190 16.07 6.27 -1.19
C SER A 190 15.72 7.50 -0.36
N ALA A 191 16.03 7.43 0.95
CA ALA A 191 16.10 8.60 1.81
C ALA A 191 17.53 9.17 1.87
N ARG A 192 18.50 8.55 1.20
CA ARG A 192 19.93 8.93 1.07
C ARG A 192 20.77 8.81 2.33
N ASP A 193 20.15 8.73 3.50
CA ASP A 193 20.80 8.60 4.80
C ASP A 193 19.83 7.98 5.83
N GLY A 194 20.33 7.22 6.81
CA GLY A 194 19.49 6.59 7.83
C GLY A 194 18.85 7.57 8.84
N GLY A 195 19.35 8.81 8.93
CA GLY A 195 18.72 9.88 9.70
C GLY A 195 17.54 10.56 8.99
N ASN A 196 17.37 10.31 7.69
CA ASN A 196 16.38 10.98 6.86
C ASN A 196 15.03 10.26 6.91
N ARG A 197 13.95 11.05 6.90
CA ARG A 197 12.58 10.57 7.07
C ARG A 197 11.77 10.71 5.79
N MET A 198 11.09 9.63 5.41
CA MET A 198 10.16 9.61 4.29
C MET A 198 8.71 9.66 4.76
N ARG A 199 7.94 10.61 4.21
CA ARG A 199 6.53 10.84 4.54
C ARG A 199 5.60 10.64 3.36
N THR A 200 6.07 9.93 2.34
CA THR A 200 5.30 9.62 1.13
C THR A 200 3.99 8.93 1.49
N VAL A 201 2.95 9.26 0.74
CA VAL A 201 1.68 8.52 0.75
C VAL A 201 1.57 7.75 -0.57
N PHE A 202 1.50 6.43 -0.49
CA PHE A 202 1.19 5.58 -1.63
C PHE A 202 -0.28 5.19 -1.63
N TYR A 203 -0.87 5.05 -2.81
CA TYR A 203 -2.18 4.44 -3.00
C TYR A 203 -1.99 3.05 -3.61
N ILE A 204 -2.53 2.03 -2.96
CA ILE A 204 -2.45 0.63 -3.39
C ILE A 204 -3.79 0.23 -3.98
N TYR A 205 -3.77 -0.29 -5.21
CA TYR A 205 -4.91 -0.86 -5.92
C TYR A 205 -4.78 -2.38 -5.96
N THR A 206 -5.65 -3.08 -5.25
CA THR A 206 -5.62 -4.54 -5.12
C THR A 206 -6.25 -5.24 -6.33
N GLY A 207 -5.96 -6.53 -6.50
CA GLY A 207 -6.53 -7.33 -7.60
C GLY A 207 -8.07 -7.44 -7.58
N ASP A 208 -8.68 -7.29 -6.41
CA ASP A 208 -10.12 -7.24 -6.20
C ASP A 208 -10.68 -5.81 -6.11
N LYS A 209 -9.87 -4.81 -6.52
CA LYS A 209 -10.26 -3.43 -6.84
C LYS A 209 -10.54 -2.52 -5.65
N TYR A 210 -10.02 -2.87 -4.48
CA TYR A 210 -10.01 -1.96 -3.33
C TYR A 210 -8.88 -0.96 -3.48
N ILE A 211 -9.08 0.25 -2.95
CA ILE A 211 -8.05 1.29 -2.91
C ILE A 211 -7.83 1.67 -1.46
N SER A 212 -6.58 1.58 -1.02
CA SER A 212 -6.13 2.09 0.28
C SER A 212 -4.94 3.03 0.10
N SER A 213 -4.81 4.02 0.97
CA SER A 213 -3.58 4.81 1.07
C SER A 213 -2.75 4.38 2.27
N VAL A 214 -1.43 4.33 2.09
CA VAL A 214 -0.44 4.09 3.15
C VAL A 214 0.48 5.29 3.23
N ASN A 215 0.43 5.98 4.37
CA ASN A 215 1.38 7.02 4.72
C ASN A 215 2.54 6.38 5.48
N LEU A 216 3.75 6.57 4.93
CA LEU A 216 4.99 6.06 5.50
C LEU A 216 5.42 6.76 6.79
N ASN A 217 4.73 7.83 7.19
CA ASN A 217 4.74 8.44 8.52
C ASN A 217 6.14 8.71 9.12
N GLY A 218 7.12 9.01 8.27
CA GLY A 218 8.49 9.31 8.69
C GLY A 218 9.35 8.08 8.92
N ILE A 219 9.10 6.97 8.23
CA ILE A 219 10.01 5.82 8.13
C ILE A 219 11.42 6.27 7.70
N GLN A 220 12.46 5.56 8.16
CA GLN A 220 13.86 5.95 7.98
C GLN A 220 14.72 4.90 7.28
N PRO A 221 14.40 4.50 6.03
CA PRO A 221 15.24 3.59 5.26
C PRO A 221 16.44 4.32 4.65
N PHE A 222 17.51 3.61 4.28
CA PHE A 222 18.57 4.18 3.44
C PHE A 222 18.16 4.13 1.95
N GLY A 223 18.07 2.91 1.43
CA GLY A 223 17.56 2.57 0.10
C GLY A 223 16.67 1.35 0.27
N PHE A 224 15.45 1.39 -0.30
CA PHE A 224 14.45 0.35 -0.07
C PHE A 224 13.47 0.26 -1.25
N VAL A 225 12.81 -0.88 -1.39
CA VAL A 225 11.76 -1.09 -2.39
C VAL A 225 10.44 -1.22 -1.68
N ILE A 226 9.48 -0.37 -2.02
CA ILE A 226 8.09 -0.55 -1.57
C ILE A 226 7.31 -1.31 -2.63
N SER A 227 6.65 -2.39 -2.20
CA SER A 227 5.75 -3.20 -2.99
C SER A 227 4.68 -3.81 -2.08
N SER A 228 3.55 -4.23 -2.64
CA SER A 228 2.48 -4.88 -1.87
C SER A 228 1.91 -6.08 -2.63
N ASN A 229 1.31 -7.01 -1.88
CA ASN A 229 0.78 -8.25 -2.40
C ASN A 229 -0.35 -8.84 -1.55
N SER A 230 -0.88 -9.98 -2.01
CA SER A 230 -2.06 -10.63 -1.44
C SER A 230 -1.80 -11.63 -0.31
N THR A 231 -0.53 -12.01 -0.02
CA THR A 231 -0.26 -13.08 0.96
C THR A 231 0.82 -12.78 2.00
N GLY A 232 1.73 -11.83 1.76
CA GLY A 232 2.76 -11.40 2.71
C GLY A 232 4.19 -11.63 2.23
N THR A 233 5.02 -12.18 3.11
CA THR A 233 6.44 -12.43 2.87
C THR A 233 6.69 -13.70 2.07
N SER A 234 5.70 -14.58 1.95
CA SER A 234 5.77 -15.78 1.09
C SER A 234 4.39 -16.13 0.55
N ASN A 235 4.31 -17.13 -0.33
CA ASN A 235 3.06 -17.60 -0.93
C ASN A 235 3.09 -19.13 -1.04
N THR A 236 3.13 -19.79 0.11
CA THR A 236 3.20 -21.25 0.23
C THR A 236 1.82 -21.91 0.22
N GLY A 237 0.75 -21.10 0.32
CA GLY A 237 -0.63 -21.55 0.48
C GLY A 237 -1.03 -21.73 1.96
N ASN A 238 -0.10 -21.46 2.89
CA ASN A 238 -0.40 -21.37 4.31
C ASN A 238 -0.41 -19.91 4.75
N LEU A 239 -1.57 -19.27 4.58
CA LEU A 239 -1.76 -17.84 4.84
C LEU A 239 -1.36 -17.39 6.25
N PHE A 240 -1.40 -18.29 7.25
CA PHE A 240 -0.95 -17.97 8.61
C PHE A 240 0.57 -17.76 8.67
N TYR A 241 1.36 -18.56 7.95
CA TYR A 241 2.81 -18.40 7.90
C TYR A 241 3.26 -17.41 6.82
N ASP A 242 2.51 -17.31 5.72
CA ASP A 242 2.82 -16.45 4.59
C ASP A 242 2.80 -14.96 4.98
N ARG A 243 1.99 -14.58 5.96
CA ARG A 243 1.85 -13.19 6.45
C ARG A 243 2.91 -12.75 7.47
N GLN A 244 3.73 -13.65 7.99
CA GLN A 244 4.64 -13.33 9.10
C GLN A 244 5.87 -12.56 8.61
N SER A 245 6.37 -11.62 9.41
CA SER A 245 7.69 -11.02 9.18
C SER A 245 8.78 -12.07 9.26
N VAL A 246 9.84 -11.93 8.46
CA VAL A 246 10.92 -12.92 8.36
C VAL A 246 12.31 -12.28 8.33
N GLN A 247 13.34 -13.06 8.66
CA GLN A 247 14.72 -12.66 8.44
C GLN A 247 15.10 -12.84 6.95
N GLY A 248 15.94 -11.95 6.45
CA GLY A 248 16.34 -11.90 5.05
C GLY A 248 15.32 -11.19 4.16
N ASN A 249 15.62 -11.14 2.86
CA ASN A 249 14.77 -10.48 1.87
C ASN A 249 13.72 -11.45 1.35
N SER A 250 12.46 -11.16 1.67
CA SER A 250 11.30 -11.95 1.27
C SER A 250 10.16 -11.03 0.82
N THR A 251 10.46 -10.16 -0.16
CA THR A 251 9.47 -9.29 -0.81
C THR A 251 9.20 -9.77 -2.23
N TYR A 252 7.97 -9.55 -2.69
CA TYR A 252 7.66 -9.65 -4.11
C TYR A 252 6.48 -8.72 -4.45
N PRO A 253 6.57 -8.00 -5.58
CA PRO A 253 5.52 -7.11 -6.03
C PRO A 253 4.35 -7.84 -6.69
N GLU A 254 3.12 -7.39 -6.43
CA GLU A 254 1.90 -7.90 -7.08
C GLU A 254 0.91 -6.76 -7.39
N PHE A 255 0.59 -5.90 -6.42
CA PHE A 255 -0.41 -4.85 -6.60
C PHE A 255 0.15 -3.59 -7.24
N LYS A 256 -0.72 -2.75 -7.80
CA LYS A 256 -0.33 -1.48 -8.40
C LYS A 256 -0.20 -0.42 -7.30
N LEU A 257 0.95 0.25 -7.23
CA LEU A 257 1.22 1.36 -6.33
C LEU A 257 1.28 2.67 -7.11
N PHE A 258 0.54 3.66 -6.64
CA PHE A 258 0.41 5.00 -7.20
C PHE A 258 0.85 6.05 -6.19
N LEU A 259 1.22 7.22 -6.68
CA LEU A 259 1.51 8.39 -5.85
C LEU A 259 0.25 9.24 -5.57
N ASN A 260 -0.77 9.11 -6.42
CA ASN A 260 -2.08 9.73 -6.26
C ASN A 260 -3.18 8.66 -6.22
N LEU A 261 -4.40 9.06 -5.83
CA LEU A 261 -5.59 8.22 -5.99
C LEU A 261 -5.67 7.73 -7.45
N PRO A 262 -5.70 6.41 -7.71
CA PRO A 262 -5.83 5.87 -9.06
C PRO A 262 -7.03 6.48 -9.79
N ASP A 263 -6.88 6.89 -11.05
CA ASP A 263 -8.00 7.45 -11.83
C ASP A 263 -9.11 6.41 -11.96
N THR A 264 -10.20 6.61 -11.23
CA THR A 264 -11.36 5.71 -11.18
C THR A 264 -12.13 5.63 -12.50
N SER A 265 -11.83 6.52 -13.45
CA SER A 265 -12.34 6.40 -14.81
C SER A 265 -11.66 5.29 -15.62
N VAL A 266 -10.55 4.73 -15.12
CA VAL A 266 -9.83 3.58 -15.69
C VAL A 266 -9.76 2.42 -14.71
N TYR A 267 -9.49 2.70 -13.44
CA TYR A 267 -9.39 1.69 -12.40
C TYR A 267 -10.74 1.55 -11.71
N GLU A 268 -11.50 0.54 -12.14
CA GLU A 268 -12.79 0.20 -11.54
C GLU A 268 -12.65 -0.04 -10.03
N ILE A 269 -13.71 0.23 -9.27
CA ILE A 269 -13.73 0.08 -7.82
C ILE A 269 -14.44 -1.22 -7.41
N ALA A 270 -14.08 -1.76 -6.25
CA ALA A 270 -14.72 -2.93 -5.68
C ALA A 270 -16.17 -2.63 -5.26
N GLU A 271 -16.99 -3.69 -5.21
CA GLU A 271 -18.29 -3.66 -4.53
C GLU A 271 -18.15 -4.38 -3.18
N PRO A 272 -18.72 -3.87 -2.07
CA PRO A 272 -18.69 -4.59 -0.79
C PRO A 272 -19.33 -5.99 -0.86
N PRO A 273 -18.77 -7.01 -0.20
CA PRO A 273 -19.38 -8.32 -0.10
C PRO A 273 -20.60 -8.31 0.83
N THR A 274 -21.51 -9.26 0.65
CA THR A 274 -22.68 -9.48 1.52
C THR A 274 -22.67 -10.89 2.06
N MET A 275 -23.00 -11.03 3.33
CA MET A 275 -23.20 -12.32 3.98
C MET A 275 -24.55 -12.92 3.57
N ILE A 276 -24.53 -14.19 3.16
CA ILE A 276 -25.72 -14.97 2.80
C ILE A 276 -26.10 -15.89 3.97
N GLU A 277 -25.10 -16.50 4.61
CA GLU A 277 -25.29 -17.37 5.77
C GLU A 277 -24.14 -17.18 6.77
N ASP A 278 -24.51 -16.98 8.04
CA ASP A 278 -23.58 -16.82 9.16
C ASP A 278 -22.64 -18.02 9.29
N LEU A 279 -21.49 -17.78 9.93
CA LEU A 279 -20.60 -18.86 10.36
C LEU A 279 -21.37 -19.81 11.28
N LYS A 280 -21.24 -21.12 11.03
CA LYS A 280 -21.82 -22.18 11.86
C LYS A 280 -20.93 -23.41 11.87
N VAL A 281 -21.00 -24.17 12.95
CA VAL A 281 -20.43 -25.51 13.03
C VAL A 281 -21.39 -26.50 12.35
N LEU A 282 -20.87 -27.37 11.48
CA LEU A 282 -21.64 -28.46 10.89
C LEU A 282 -21.55 -29.70 11.77
N GLY A 283 -22.71 -30.25 12.12
CA GLY A 283 -22.80 -31.44 12.96
C GLY A 283 -22.46 -31.17 14.42
N THR A 284 -22.09 -32.23 15.14
CA THR A 284 -21.67 -32.15 16.55
C THR A 284 -20.17 -32.41 16.62
N PRO A 285 -19.35 -31.47 17.13
CA PRO A 285 -17.93 -31.70 17.33
C PRO A 285 -17.67 -32.89 18.27
N LEU A 286 -16.75 -33.75 17.87
CA LEU A 286 -16.30 -34.90 18.66
C LEU A 286 -14.82 -34.73 19.00
N ALA A 287 -14.40 -35.18 20.18
CA ALA A 287 -12.99 -35.30 20.54
C ALA A 287 -12.19 -36.03 19.43
N GLU A 288 -10.98 -35.53 19.13
CA GLU A 288 -10.06 -36.12 18.13
C GLU A 288 -10.59 -36.26 16.68
N HIS A 289 -11.73 -35.62 16.34
CA HIS A 289 -12.27 -35.62 14.98
C HIS A 289 -12.31 -34.19 14.41
N ASP A 290 -12.25 -34.11 13.08
CA ASP A 290 -12.35 -32.85 12.35
C ASP A 290 -13.62 -32.08 12.74
N VAL A 291 -13.46 -30.78 12.99
CA VAL A 291 -14.54 -29.82 13.19
C VAL A 291 -14.72 -29.00 11.91
N LEU A 292 -15.95 -28.94 11.42
CA LEU A 292 -16.29 -28.29 10.16
C LEU A 292 -17.01 -26.98 10.43
N PHE A 293 -16.42 -25.87 9.99
CA PHE A 293 -17.04 -24.56 10.00
C PHE A 293 -17.55 -24.22 8.61
N TYR A 294 -18.79 -23.79 8.49
CA TYR A 294 -19.39 -23.37 7.23
C TYR A 294 -19.84 -21.92 7.31
N LEU A 295 -19.64 -21.18 6.23
CA LEU A 295 -20.22 -19.86 6.00
C LEU A 295 -20.56 -19.67 4.53
N ASN A 296 -21.44 -18.71 4.22
CA ASN A 296 -21.78 -18.37 2.84
C ASN A 296 -21.70 -16.87 2.59
N MET A 297 -20.82 -16.49 1.66
CA MET A 297 -20.63 -15.12 1.19
C MET A 297 -20.94 -15.04 -0.31
N ASN A 298 -21.44 -13.89 -0.77
CA ASN A 298 -21.65 -13.66 -2.21
C ASN A 298 -20.34 -13.45 -3.01
N LYS A 299 -19.20 -13.31 -2.32
CA LYS A 299 -17.87 -13.11 -2.90
C LYS A 299 -16.85 -14.00 -2.20
N ALA A 300 -15.80 -14.38 -2.93
CA ALA A 300 -14.63 -15.00 -2.35
C ALA A 300 -13.89 -14.01 -1.44
N GLY A 301 -13.13 -14.52 -0.48
CA GLY A 301 -12.36 -13.71 0.45
C GLY A 301 -11.53 -14.56 1.40
N THR A 302 -10.99 -13.92 2.43
CA THR A 302 -10.22 -14.58 3.49
C THR A 302 -11.09 -14.68 4.74
N ILE A 303 -11.12 -15.86 5.35
CA ILE A 303 -11.71 -16.10 6.67
C ILE A 303 -10.60 -16.38 7.66
N GLU A 304 -10.71 -15.77 8.82
CA GLU A 304 -9.92 -16.05 10.01
C GLU A 304 -10.87 -16.56 11.09
N ILE A 305 -10.55 -17.71 11.67
CA ILE A 305 -11.27 -18.30 12.80
C ILE A 305 -10.29 -18.42 13.95
N PHE A 306 -10.55 -17.67 15.02
CA PHE A 306 -9.79 -17.68 16.26
C PHE A 306 -10.46 -18.67 17.21
N LEU A 307 -9.71 -19.70 17.59
CA LEU A 307 -10.12 -20.72 18.55
C LEU A 307 -9.36 -20.45 19.84
N ASP A 308 -10.06 -19.88 20.81
CA ASP A 308 -9.62 -19.78 22.19
C ASP A 308 -9.87 -21.14 22.85
N LEU A 309 -8.78 -21.81 23.22
CA LEU A 309 -8.76 -23.21 23.68
C LEU A 309 -8.31 -23.33 25.13
N ASP A 310 -8.17 -22.22 25.84
CA ASP A 310 -7.87 -22.21 27.25
C ASP A 310 -8.83 -21.32 28.06
N GLU A 311 -8.45 -20.94 29.28
CA GLU A 311 -9.31 -20.15 30.19
C GLU A 311 -8.98 -18.64 30.13
N THR A 312 -8.00 -18.25 29.32
CA THR A 312 -7.53 -16.88 29.16
C THR A 312 -8.22 -16.26 27.94
N PRO A 313 -9.07 -15.23 28.12
CA PRO A 313 -9.83 -14.68 27.01
C PRO A 313 -8.95 -14.10 25.89
N GLY A 314 -9.27 -14.47 24.65
CA GLY A 314 -8.66 -13.96 23.42
C GLY A 314 -7.65 -14.94 22.81
N TYR A 315 -6.97 -14.57 21.73
CA TYR A 315 -5.91 -15.41 21.17
C TYR A 315 -4.56 -15.16 21.86
N GLN A 316 -3.88 -16.22 22.31
CA GLN A 316 -2.50 -16.17 22.79
C GLN A 316 -1.53 -16.91 21.86
N ALA A 317 -0.59 -16.14 21.31
CA ALA A 317 0.48 -16.67 20.47
C ALA A 317 1.37 -17.66 21.25
N ASN A 318 1.80 -18.73 20.57
CA ASN A 318 2.63 -19.81 21.13
C ASN A 318 1.98 -20.59 22.30
N GLY A 319 0.65 -20.50 22.45
CA GLY A 319 -0.13 -21.22 23.45
C GLY A 319 -0.97 -22.34 22.86
N LYS A 320 -2.05 -22.70 23.58
CA LYS A 320 -3.04 -23.68 23.12
C LYS A 320 -3.95 -23.13 22.04
N ASP A 321 -4.12 -21.82 21.95
CA ASP A 321 -5.03 -21.23 20.97
C ASP A 321 -4.57 -21.42 19.54
N ARG A 322 -5.56 -21.38 18.63
CA ARG A 322 -5.32 -21.62 17.21
C ARG A 322 -6.05 -20.63 16.33
N VAL A 323 -5.36 -20.15 15.29
CA VAL A 323 -5.97 -19.37 14.22
C VAL A 323 -6.01 -20.20 12.95
N LEU A 324 -7.18 -20.33 12.35
CA LEU A 324 -7.35 -20.89 11.02
C LEU A 324 -7.49 -19.73 10.04
N VAL A 325 -6.54 -19.61 9.12
CA VAL A 325 -6.63 -18.61 8.06
C VAL A 325 -6.78 -19.31 6.71
N LYS A 326 -7.90 -19.06 6.03
CA LYS A 326 -8.24 -19.72 4.76
C LYS A 326 -8.82 -18.74 3.75
N THR A 327 -8.57 -18.99 2.47
CA THR A 327 -9.37 -18.41 1.39
C THR A 327 -10.65 -19.22 1.24
N ILE A 328 -11.78 -18.55 1.12
CA ILE A 328 -13.08 -19.17 0.82
C ILE A 328 -13.61 -18.72 -0.54
N LYS A 329 -14.41 -19.59 -1.16
CA LYS A 329 -15.12 -19.30 -2.41
C LYS A 329 -16.44 -18.59 -2.14
N ALA A 330 -16.92 -17.87 -3.16
CA ALA A 330 -18.29 -17.36 -3.17
C ALA A 330 -19.29 -18.53 -3.26
N GLY A 331 -20.45 -18.38 -2.61
CA GLY A 331 -21.56 -19.33 -2.70
C GLY A 331 -21.56 -20.45 -1.64
N GLY A 332 -20.71 -20.35 -0.62
CA GLY A 332 -20.65 -21.29 0.50
C GLY A 332 -19.34 -22.09 0.49
N ASP A 333 -18.67 -22.15 1.63
CA ASP A 333 -17.43 -22.92 1.78
C ASP A 333 -17.32 -23.52 3.18
N THR A 334 -16.49 -24.56 3.31
CA THR A 334 -16.26 -25.27 4.58
C THR A 334 -14.79 -25.25 4.96
N ILE A 335 -14.51 -24.81 6.18
CA ILE A 335 -13.19 -24.74 6.79
C ILE A 335 -13.08 -25.91 7.77
N VAL A 336 -11.98 -26.66 7.64
CA VAL A 336 -11.71 -27.82 8.50
C VAL A 336 -10.69 -27.43 9.56
N TRP A 337 -11.03 -27.72 10.82
CA TRP A 337 -10.08 -27.79 11.92
C TRP A 337 -9.82 -29.25 12.26
N ASP A 338 -8.55 -29.65 12.27
CA ASP A 338 -8.09 -31.02 12.58
C ASP A 338 -8.16 -31.38 14.08
N ALA A 339 -8.88 -30.61 14.89
CA ALA A 339 -9.03 -30.81 16.33
C ALA A 339 -7.73 -30.76 17.16
N LYS A 340 -6.63 -30.22 16.62
CA LYS A 340 -5.40 -29.97 17.38
C LYS A 340 -5.29 -28.54 17.88
N ASP A 341 -4.69 -28.36 19.03
CA ASP A 341 -4.39 -27.05 19.61
C ASP A 341 -3.18 -26.37 18.93
N GLY A 342 -2.80 -25.18 19.42
CA GLY A 342 -1.64 -24.40 18.95
C GLY A 342 -0.29 -25.05 19.24
N LEU A 343 -0.23 -26.03 20.15
CA LEU A 343 0.97 -26.82 20.49
C LEU A 343 1.07 -28.11 19.64
N GLY A 344 0.01 -28.42 18.88
CA GLY A 344 -0.08 -29.61 18.02
C GLY A 344 -0.63 -30.85 18.71
N ASP A 345 -1.07 -30.70 19.97
CA ASP A 345 -1.71 -31.77 20.75
C ASP A 345 -3.19 -31.87 20.40
N TRP A 346 -3.76 -33.08 20.55
CA TRP A 346 -5.18 -33.28 20.34
C TRP A 346 -5.99 -32.63 21.46
N VAL A 347 -7.07 -31.94 21.10
CA VAL A 347 -8.07 -31.49 22.07
C VAL A 347 -8.94 -32.68 22.46
N THR A 348 -8.60 -33.33 23.58
CA THR A 348 -9.15 -34.63 24.04
C THR A 348 -10.23 -34.53 25.14
N GLU A 349 -10.40 -33.35 25.76
CA GLU A 349 -11.40 -33.13 26.81
C GLU A 349 -12.55 -32.24 26.30
N SER A 350 -13.67 -32.21 27.05
CA SER A 350 -14.73 -31.24 26.81
C SER A 350 -14.24 -29.84 27.14
N VAL A 351 -13.78 -29.14 26.11
CA VAL A 351 -13.45 -27.71 26.17
C VAL A 351 -14.59 -26.90 25.58
N THR A 352 -14.88 -25.79 26.23
CA THR A 352 -15.66 -24.70 25.65
C THR A 352 -14.73 -23.95 24.72
N VAL A 353 -15.03 -23.93 23.42
CA VAL A 353 -14.25 -23.15 22.46
C VAL A 353 -14.99 -21.86 22.17
N ASP A 354 -14.39 -20.73 22.53
CA ASP A 354 -14.87 -19.42 22.12
C ASP A 354 -14.36 -19.15 20.71
N VAL A 355 -15.30 -19.07 19.77
CA VAL A 355 -14.99 -18.88 18.35
C VAL A 355 -15.18 -17.40 17.99
N GLY A 356 -14.05 -16.70 17.81
CA GLY A 356 -14.00 -15.41 17.12
C GLY A 356 -13.80 -15.61 15.62
N SER A 357 -14.32 -14.72 14.78
CA SER A 357 -14.03 -14.81 13.34
C SER A 357 -14.09 -13.49 12.60
N ARG A 358 -13.32 -13.42 11.52
CA ARG A 358 -13.20 -12.26 10.63
C ARG A 358 -13.23 -12.71 9.18
N PHE A 359 -14.20 -12.21 8.42
CA PHE A 359 -14.18 -12.33 6.97
C PHE A 359 -13.69 -11.03 6.35
N SER A 360 -12.79 -11.14 5.37
CA SER A 360 -12.17 -10.00 4.70
C SER A 360 -12.07 -10.17 3.19
N THR A 361 -12.11 -9.04 2.49
CA THR A 361 -11.71 -8.91 1.07
C THR A 361 -10.78 -7.71 0.94
N GLY A 362 -10.01 -7.63 -0.13
CA GLY A 362 -8.99 -6.60 -0.32
C GLY A 362 -7.84 -6.72 0.66
N VAL A 363 -7.49 -7.94 1.08
CA VAL A 363 -6.37 -8.16 2.00
C VAL A 363 -5.10 -7.66 1.31
N THR A 364 -4.44 -6.70 1.95
CA THR A 364 -3.25 -6.05 1.43
C THR A 364 -2.11 -6.24 2.41
N HIS A 365 -1.05 -6.89 1.97
CA HIS A 365 0.19 -7.02 2.71
C HIS A 365 1.23 -6.02 2.18
N LEU A 366 2.00 -5.45 3.10
CA LEU A 366 3.10 -4.53 2.83
C LEU A 366 4.40 -5.10 3.42
N PRO A 367 5.01 -6.11 2.76
CA PRO A 367 6.32 -6.61 3.16
C PRO A 367 7.40 -5.62 2.72
N LEU A 368 8.16 -5.11 3.68
CA LEU A 368 9.24 -4.15 3.45
C LEU A 368 10.56 -4.74 3.92
N TYR A 369 11.52 -4.90 3.00
CA TYR A 369 12.86 -5.40 3.34
C TYR A 369 13.78 -4.25 3.72
N ASP A 370 14.55 -4.46 4.78
CA ASP A 370 15.57 -3.54 5.26
C ASP A 370 15.07 -2.11 5.56
N PRO A 371 13.88 -1.91 6.17
CA PRO A 371 13.36 -0.56 6.40
C PRO A 371 14.06 0.20 7.52
N GLU A 372 15.05 -0.42 8.17
CA GLU A 372 15.79 0.07 9.34
C GLU A 372 14.88 0.37 10.55
N TYR A 373 14.21 1.53 10.55
CA TYR A 373 13.44 2.07 11.67
C TYR A 373 12.11 2.69 11.23
N HIS A 374 11.09 2.54 12.06
CA HIS A 374 9.79 3.18 11.86
C HIS A 374 9.09 3.46 13.19
N THR A 375 9.56 4.46 13.91
CA THR A 375 9.12 4.72 15.29
C THR A 375 7.67 5.17 15.42
N ASN A 376 7.08 5.71 14.36
CA ASN A 376 5.71 6.25 14.37
C ASN A 376 4.65 5.26 13.85
N GLY A 377 5.10 4.17 13.20
CA GLY A 377 4.24 3.20 12.53
C GLY A 377 3.45 3.75 11.34
N TYR A 378 2.90 2.84 10.54
CA TYR A 378 2.13 3.22 9.35
C TYR A 378 0.79 3.88 9.70
N ILE A 379 0.35 4.79 8.84
CA ILE A 379 -1.00 5.37 8.88
C ILE A 379 -1.72 4.97 7.59
N VAL A 380 -2.71 4.09 7.70
CA VAL A 380 -3.43 3.56 6.52
C VAL A 380 -4.90 3.98 6.52
N HIS A 381 -5.42 4.35 5.35
CA HIS A 381 -6.85 4.58 5.12
C HIS A 381 -7.35 3.69 4.01
N ARG A 382 -8.53 3.10 4.19
CA ARG A 382 -9.38 2.64 3.09
C ARG A 382 -9.94 3.88 2.41
N ILE A 383 -9.81 3.95 1.09
CA ILE A 383 -10.25 5.09 0.29
C ILE A 383 -11.51 4.74 -0.48
N LEU A 384 -11.53 3.58 -1.16
CA LEU A 384 -12.67 3.10 -1.95
C LEU A 384 -12.85 1.58 -1.80
N PRO A 385 -14.08 1.07 -1.85
CA PRO A 385 -15.33 1.80 -2.11
C PRO A 385 -15.86 2.60 -0.91
N ASP A 386 -15.50 2.20 0.31
CA ASP A 386 -15.88 2.89 1.55
C ASP A 386 -14.67 3.53 2.20
N SER A 387 -14.76 4.82 2.48
CA SER A 387 -13.68 5.58 3.11
C SER A 387 -13.72 5.40 4.63
N ALA A 388 -12.67 4.80 5.18
CA ALA A 388 -12.52 4.62 6.61
C ALA A 388 -11.05 4.50 6.98
N ARG A 389 -10.74 4.68 8.26
CA ARG A 389 -9.47 4.23 8.79
C ARG A 389 -9.35 2.71 8.59
N ALA A 390 -8.17 2.25 8.17
CA ALA A 390 -7.89 0.83 8.10
C ALA A 390 -7.47 0.31 9.48
N VAL A 391 -7.91 -0.89 9.82
CA VAL A 391 -7.36 -1.64 10.95
C VAL A 391 -6.11 -2.36 10.47
N LEU A 392 -5.03 -2.25 11.24
CA LEU A 392 -3.72 -2.81 10.94
C LEU A 392 -3.44 -4.02 11.80
N TYR A 393 -2.75 -4.98 11.20
CA TYR A 393 -2.37 -6.24 11.81
C TYR A 393 -0.93 -6.60 11.41
N TRP A 394 -0.22 -7.32 12.28
CA TRP A 394 1.14 -7.80 12.01
C TRP A 394 1.49 -9.03 12.86
N ASP A 395 2.53 -9.75 12.44
CA ASP A 395 3.07 -10.89 13.18
C ASP A 395 4.58 -10.98 12.98
N ASP A 396 5.33 -10.51 13.98
CA ASP A 396 6.79 -10.60 14.03
C ASP A 396 7.29 -11.77 14.87
N SER A 397 6.44 -12.75 15.21
CA SER A 397 6.83 -13.88 16.08
C SER A 397 7.99 -14.72 15.53
N ARG A 398 8.26 -14.64 14.22
CA ARG A 398 9.40 -15.28 13.55
C ARG A 398 10.68 -14.43 13.53
N ILE A 399 10.63 -13.18 13.98
CA ILE A 399 11.83 -12.36 14.14
C ILE A 399 12.50 -12.77 15.46
N PRO A 400 13.77 -13.22 15.45
CA PRO A 400 14.44 -13.75 16.64
C PRO A 400 14.87 -12.68 17.66
N SER A 401 14.12 -11.58 17.78
CA SER A 401 14.37 -10.49 18.72
C SER A 401 13.25 -10.41 19.75
N LEU A 402 13.60 -10.07 21.00
CA LEU A 402 12.62 -9.83 22.09
C LEU A 402 11.71 -8.61 21.83
N LEU A 403 11.87 -7.93 20.70
CA LEU A 403 11.12 -6.72 20.34
C LEU A 403 10.06 -6.97 19.26
N GLY A 404 10.03 -8.17 18.66
CA GLY A 404 8.97 -8.52 17.72
C GLY A 404 7.63 -8.56 18.46
N THR A 405 6.59 -8.04 17.82
CA THR A 405 5.24 -8.00 18.39
C THR A 405 4.24 -8.68 17.45
N VAL A 406 3.07 -9.02 17.98
CA VAL A 406 1.97 -9.62 17.22
C VAL A 406 0.72 -8.81 17.53
N GLU A 407 -0.05 -8.49 16.50
CA GLU A 407 -1.32 -7.77 16.62
C GLU A 407 -2.35 -8.38 15.68
N PHE A 408 -3.25 -9.21 16.24
CA PHE A 408 -4.32 -9.87 15.50
C PHE A 408 -5.71 -9.28 15.79
N GLU A 409 -5.87 -8.59 16.92
CA GLU A 409 -7.10 -7.88 17.30
C GLU A 409 -7.25 -6.60 16.47
N GLY A 410 -6.12 -5.97 16.17
CA GLY A 410 -6.01 -4.88 15.24
C GLY A 410 -6.06 -3.50 15.87
N VAL A 411 -5.35 -2.58 15.24
CA VAL A 411 -5.20 -1.19 15.71
C VAL A 411 -5.46 -0.20 14.59
N SER A 412 -5.89 1.03 14.91
CA SER A 412 -6.36 1.98 13.89
C SER A 412 -6.11 3.46 14.24
N GLY A 413 -5.11 3.78 15.05
CA GLY A 413 -4.75 5.16 15.37
C GLY A 413 -3.62 5.72 14.49
N ASN A 414 -3.13 6.91 14.88
CA ASN A 414 -2.04 7.61 14.17
C ASN A 414 -0.66 7.34 14.78
N THR A 415 -0.61 6.64 15.92
CA THR A 415 0.58 6.48 16.77
C THR A 415 0.79 5.05 17.26
N ASP A 416 -0.13 4.15 16.92
CA ASP A 416 -0.24 2.76 17.34
C ASP A 416 -0.17 1.78 16.16
N GLY A 417 -0.04 2.26 14.92
CA GLY A 417 0.22 1.40 13.78
C GLY A 417 1.56 0.66 13.94
N HIS A 418 1.79 -0.38 13.13
CA HIS A 418 2.98 -1.23 13.25
C HIS A 418 4.28 -0.41 13.24
N ASN A 419 4.80 -0.17 14.45
CA ASN A 419 5.99 0.61 14.70
C ASN A 419 7.11 -0.33 15.10
N PHE A 420 8.32 -0.01 14.70
CA PHE A 420 9.49 -0.77 15.11
C PHE A 420 10.59 0.17 15.61
N PRO A 421 11.18 -0.14 16.78
CA PRO A 421 11.97 0.81 17.54
C PRO A 421 13.32 1.11 16.92
N ASP A 422 13.80 2.32 17.15
CA ASP A 422 15.19 2.72 16.90
C ASP A 422 16.11 2.00 17.89
N THR A 423 16.70 0.91 17.43
CA THR A 423 17.56 0.04 18.22
C THR A 423 18.90 -0.15 17.53
N SER A 424 19.95 -0.38 18.32
CA SER A 424 21.29 -0.55 17.74
C SER A 424 21.29 -1.66 16.69
N GLY A 425 21.55 -1.27 15.44
CA GLY A 425 21.59 -2.18 14.31
C GLY A 425 20.27 -2.36 13.55
N GLY A 426 19.23 -1.54 13.77
CA GLY A 426 18.00 -1.56 12.98
C GLY A 426 17.05 -2.71 13.34
N PHE A 427 15.82 -2.42 13.78
CA PHE A 427 14.83 -3.50 13.93
C PHE A 427 14.49 -4.12 12.57
N GLY A 428 14.40 -3.31 11.52
CA GLY A 428 14.17 -3.75 10.15
C GLY A 428 15.42 -4.29 9.44
N ASN A 429 16.61 -4.10 9.99
CA ASN A 429 17.86 -4.41 9.32
C ASN A 429 17.95 -5.91 8.93
N LEU A 430 18.23 -6.18 7.66
CA LEU A 430 18.28 -7.52 7.07
C LEU A 430 17.02 -8.38 7.37
N ARG A 431 15.86 -7.75 7.48
CA ARG A 431 14.57 -8.39 7.75
C ARG A 431 13.51 -7.86 6.81
N THR A 432 12.54 -8.69 6.49
CA THR A 432 11.30 -8.26 5.84
C THR A 432 10.22 -8.14 6.89
N ILE A 433 9.79 -6.91 7.15
CA ILE A 433 8.72 -6.58 8.10
C ILE A 433 7.41 -6.47 7.33
N ASN A 434 6.39 -7.21 7.75
CA ASN A 434 5.09 -7.21 7.10
C ASN A 434 4.03 -6.56 7.98
N THR A 435 3.20 -5.73 7.36
CA THR A 435 1.96 -5.20 7.95
C THR A 435 0.84 -5.48 6.98
N TRP A 436 -0.36 -5.82 7.46
CA TRP A 436 -1.51 -5.97 6.58
C TRP A 436 -2.77 -5.31 7.10
N TRP A 437 -3.69 -5.11 6.19
CA TRP A 437 -5.02 -4.56 6.42
C TRP A 437 -5.99 -5.10 5.37
N ASN A 438 -7.28 -4.83 5.57
CA ASN A 438 -8.35 -5.33 4.73
C ASN A 438 -9.07 -4.17 4.02
N GLY A 439 -9.44 -4.35 2.75
CA GLY A 439 -10.29 -3.43 2.01
C GLY A 439 -11.72 -3.42 2.55
N PHE A 440 -12.23 -4.59 2.91
CA PHE A 440 -13.46 -4.77 3.68
C PHE A 440 -13.21 -5.85 4.73
N GLU A 441 -13.79 -5.68 5.92
CA GLU A 441 -13.77 -6.68 6.98
C GLU A 441 -15.11 -6.70 7.72
N ASN A 442 -15.53 -7.91 8.10
CA ASN A 442 -16.66 -8.15 8.97
C ASN A 442 -16.20 -9.07 10.12
N ASN A 443 -16.20 -8.53 11.33
CA ASN A 443 -15.76 -9.20 12.56
C ASN A 443 -16.96 -9.74 13.40
N ASP A 444 -18.20 -9.58 12.92
CA ASP A 444 -19.43 -10.01 13.59
C ASP A 444 -20.09 -11.18 12.84
N LEU A 445 -19.27 -12.13 12.43
CA LEU A 445 -19.72 -13.47 12.09
C LEU A 445 -19.97 -14.17 13.43
N LYS A 446 -21.24 -14.17 13.90
CA LYS A 446 -21.68 -14.68 15.22
C LYS A 446 -20.65 -15.54 15.98
N SER A 447 -20.27 -15.10 17.18
CA SER A 447 -19.51 -15.96 18.09
C SER A 447 -20.32 -17.19 18.46
N LEU A 448 -19.67 -18.36 18.40
CA LEU A 448 -20.27 -19.64 18.75
C LEU A 448 -19.51 -20.20 19.93
N VAL A 449 -20.20 -20.36 21.05
CA VAL A 449 -19.73 -21.21 22.14
C VAL A 449 -20.07 -22.64 21.75
N THR A 450 -19.05 -23.45 21.47
CA THR A 450 -19.28 -24.86 21.13
C THR A 450 -18.67 -25.76 22.18
N GLU A 451 -19.50 -26.58 22.83
CA GLU A 451 -19.02 -27.66 23.69
C GLU A 451 -18.51 -28.79 22.80
N LYS A 452 -17.20 -29.07 22.87
CA LYS A 452 -16.66 -30.31 22.30
C LYS A 452 -17.02 -31.47 23.23
N LYS A 453 -17.61 -32.55 22.72
CA LYS A 453 -18.04 -33.71 23.51
C LYS A 453 -17.17 -34.93 23.28
#